data_AF-A0AAU4P9K8-F1
#
_entry.id   AF-A0AAU4P9K8-F1
#
_cell.length_a   1.000
_cell.length_b   1.000
_cell.length_c   1.000
_cell.angle_alpha   90.00
_cell.angle_beta   90.00
_cell.angle_gamma   90.00
#
_symmetry.space_group_name_H-M   'P 1'
#
loop_
_entity.id
_entity.type
_entity.pdbx_description
1 polymer ?
#
loop_
_entity_poly.entity_id
_entity_poly.type
_entity_poly.pdbx_seq_one_letter_code
_entity_poly.pdbx_strand_id
1 'polypeptide(L)' 'MTARNNSAATPAEPAEPTACRVCQEFELAEAVARSRRDESRATDCRVLRRRHRAAEPGEHPEHREPS' A
#
# COMPACT_ATOMS: atom_id res chain seq x y z
N MET A 1 -24.05 -24.67 30.52
CA MET A 1 -23.65 -25.51 29.37
C MET A 1 -23.47 -24.59 28.16
N THR A 2 -22.36 -24.77 27.45
CA THR A 2 -21.66 -23.90 26.46
C THR A 2 -22.43 -23.41 25.23
N ALA A 3 -22.10 -22.19 24.77
CA ALA A 3 -21.83 -21.85 23.35
C ALA A 3 -21.11 -20.48 23.24
N ARG A 4 -19.77 -20.42 23.23
CA ARG A 4 -18.92 -20.09 22.05
C ARG A 4 -19.71 -19.84 20.75
N ASN A 5 -19.56 -18.66 20.13
CA ASN A 5 -18.76 -18.59 18.89
C ASN A 5 -18.27 -17.18 18.55
N ASN A 6 -17.07 -17.16 17.98
CA ASN A 6 -16.20 -16.03 17.68
C ASN A 6 -16.36 -15.60 16.21
N SER A 7 -15.83 -14.41 15.90
CA SER A 7 -15.31 -14.01 14.58
C SER A 7 -16.30 -13.86 13.42
N ALA A 8 -16.73 -12.61 13.20
CA ALA A 8 -16.90 -12.11 11.84
C ALA A 8 -16.03 -10.86 11.68
N ALA A 9 -14.72 -11.08 11.62
CA ALA A 9 -13.85 -10.16 10.91
C ALA A 9 -14.31 -10.21 9.45
N THR A 10 -14.94 -9.15 8.99
CA THR A 10 -15.40 -9.02 7.60
C THR A 10 -14.20 -9.30 6.68
N PRO A 11 -14.35 -10.22 5.70
CA PRO A 11 -13.28 -10.54 4.78
C PRO A 11 -12.90 -9.27 4.03
N ALA A 12 -11.61 -8.97 4.01
CA ALA A 12 -11.03 -7.94 3.16
C ALA A 12 -11.41 -8.26 1.70
N GLU A 13 -12.35 -7.51 1.14
CA GLU A 13 -12.71 -7.56 -0.27
C GLU A 13 -11.50 -7.09 -1.11
N PRO A 14 -10.97 -7.92 -2.03
CA PRO A 14 -9.92 -7.51 -2.93
C PRO A 14 -10.50 -7.24 -4.33
N ALA A 15 -10.65 -5.96 -4.69
CA ALA A 15 -10.68 -5.36 -6.05
C ALA A 15 -11.48 -4.05 -5.93
N GLU A 16 -10.99 -2.84 -6.24
CA GLU A 16 -10.50 -2.32 -7.53
C GLU A 16 -9.70 -1.00 -7.30
N PRO A 17 -9.00 -0.38 -8.28
CA PRO A 17 -8.19 -0.90 -9.38
C PRO A 17 -6.70 -0.87 -8.99
N THR A 18 -5.92 -1.89 -9.33
CA THR A 18 -4.43 -1.89 -9.33
C THR A 18 -3.77 -1.00 -8.26
N ALA A 19 -4.16 -1.13 -6.99
CA ALA A 19 -3.58 -0.32 -5.93
C ALA A 19 -2.08 -0.61 -5.96
N CYS A 20 -1.27 0.40 -6.32
CA CYS A 20 0.14 0.16 -6.56
C CYS A 20 0.75 -0.53 -5.34
N ARG A 21 1.31 -1.73 -5.53
CA ARG A 21 1.85 -2.54 -4.43
C ARG A 21 2.87 -1.75 -3.62
N VAL A 22 3.69 -0.95 -4.30
CA VAL A 22 4.68 -0.05 -3.69
C VAL A 22 4.02 1.03 -2.83
N CYS A 23 2.90 1.61 -3.27
CA CYS A 23 2.15 2.57 -2.46
C CYS A 23 1.57 1.92 -1.20
N GLN A 24 1.03 0.70 -1.31
CA GLN A 24 0.48 -0.05 -0.17
C GLN A 24 1.58 -0.42 0.83
N GLU A 25 2.75 -0.82 0.35
CA GLU A 25 3.92 -1.11 1.19
C GLU A 25 4.36 0.13 1.98
N PHE A 26 4.44 1.30 1.34
CA PHE A 26 4.75 2.55 2.04
C PHE A 26 3.69 2.95 3.07
N GLU A 27 2.41 2.70 2.80
CA GLU A 27 1.33 2.96 3.76
C GLU A 27 1.41 2.04 4.98
N LEU A 28 1.68 0.75 4.77
CA LEU A 28 1.86 -0.22 5.84
C LEU A 28 3.11 0.09 6.67
N ALA A 29 4.23 0.43 6.01
CA ALA A 29 5.45 0.85 6.69
C ALA A 29 5.26 2.15 7.49
N GLU A 30 4.49 3.12 6.96
CA GLU A 30 4.13 4.33 7.69
C GLU A 30 3.32 4.01 8.96
N ALA A 31 2.33 3.12 8.86
CA ALA A 31 1.51 2.71 10.01
C ALA A 31 2.35 2.03 11.10
N VAL A 32 3.30 1.17 10.71
CA VAL A 32 4.26 0.53 11.64
C VAL A 32 5.22 1.57 12.25
N ALA A 33 5.68 2.55 11.49
CA ALA A 33 6.55 3.60 12.01
C ALA A 33 5.81 4.48 13.03
N ARG A 34 4.57 4.88 12.73
CA ARG A 34 3.71 5.63 13.64
C ARG A 34 3.44 4.86 14.94
N SER A 35 3.17 3.56 14.88
CA SER A 35 2.94 2.75 16.09
C SER A 35 4.20 2.63 16.96
N ARG A 36 5.38 2.70 16.35
CA ARG A 36 6.68 2.77 17.03
C ARG A 36 7.09 4.18 17.49
N ARG A 37 6.28 5.21 17.22
CA ARG A 37 6.62 6.63 17.38
C ARG A 37 7.90 7.06 16.63
N ASP A 38 8.20 6.38 15.53
CA ASP A 38 9.30 6.73 14.64
C ASP A 38 8.79 7.74 13.60
N GLU A 39 8.77 9.02 13.99
CA GLU A 39 8.27 10.11 13.13
C GLU A 39 9.15 10.35 11.90
N SER A 40 10.46 10.04 12.01
CA SER A 40 11.41 10.12 10.91
C SER A 40 11.04 9.14 9.81
N ARG A 41 10.92 7.84 10.14
CA ARG A 41 10.49 6.82 9.17
C ARG A 41 9.08 7.06 8.64
N ALA A 42 8.16 7.50 9.48
CA ALA A 42 6.80 7.80 9.03
C ALA A 42 6.79 8.91 7.97
N THR A 43 7.62 9.94 8.15
CA THR A 43 7.78 11.03 7.17
C THR A 43 8.46 10.55 5.90
N ASP A 44 9.51 9.74 6.02
CA ASP A 44 10.21 9.15 4.87
C ASP A 44 9.28 8.30 3.99
N CYS A 45 8.44 7.45 4.60
CA CYS A 45 7.44 6.65 3.87
C CYS A 45 6.45 7.54 3.08
N ARG A 46 6.04 8.69 3.64
CA ARG A 46 5.18 9.65 2.92
C ARG A 46 5.92 10.28 1.73
N VAL A 47 7.20 10.62 1.90
CA VAL A 47 8.02 11.21 0.84
C VAL A 47 8.24 10.21 -0.29
N LEU A 48 8.60 8.97 0.03
CA LEU A 48 8.79 7.89 -0.94
C LEU A 48 7.50 7.61 -1.73
N ARG A 49 6.34 7.55 -1.05
CA ARG A 49 5.04 7.39 -1.73
C ARG A 49 4.71 8.55 -2.68
N ARG A 50 5.03 9.79 -2.31
CA ARG A 50 4.85 10.96 -3.19
C ARG A 50 5.77 10.90 -4.40
N ARG A 51 7.04 10.56 -4.19
CA ARG A 51 8.03 10.40 -5.28
C ARG A 51 7.61 9.30 -6.25
N HIS A 52 7.18 8.16 -5.74
CA HIS A 52 6.69 7.07 -6.55
C HIS A 52 5.47 7.50 -7.39
N ARG A 53 4.48 8.16 -6.80
CA ARG A 53 3.34 8.70 -7.57
C ARG A 53 3.73 9.75 -8.61
N ALA A 54 4.80 10.51 -8.35
CA ALA A 54 5.32 11.51 -9.29
C ALA A 54 6.24 10.91 -10.37
N ALA A 55 6.83 9.74 -10.11
CA ALA A 55 7.68 9.00 -11.04
C ALA A 55 6.89 8.00 -11.91
N GLU A 56 5.71 7.57 -11.43
CA GLU A 56 4.76 6.73 -12.17
C GLU A 56 3.54 7.50 -12.72
N PRO A 57 3.66 8.68 -13.37
CA PRO A 57 2.51 9.33 -13.98
C PRO A 57 2.08 8.69 -15.33
N GLY A 58 2.71 7.61 -15.79
CA GLY A 58 2.13 6.75 -16.84
C GLY A 58 3.10 6.04 -17.79
N GLU A 59 3.82 5.00 -17.37
CA GLU A 59 4.58 4.10 -18.26
C GLU A 59 4.51 2.68 -17.65
N HIS A 60 3.73 1.73 -18.16
CA HIS A 60 3.94 0.99 -19.41
C HIS A 60 2.63 0.23 -19.78
N PRO A 61 2.06 0.44 -20.98
CA PRO A 61 2.40 -0.38 -22.14
C PRO A 61 2.96 0.57 -23.20
N GLU A 62 4.02 0.29 -23.94
CA GLU A 62 4.25 -0.88 -24.77
C GLU A 62 5.65 -0.75 -25.37
N HIS A 63 6.42 -1.83 -25.29
CA HIS A 63 7.63 -2.00 -26.10
C HIS A 63 7.17 -2.27 -27.53
N ARG A 64 6.78 -1.23 -28.28
CA ARG A 64 6.63 -1.32 -29.74
C ARG A 64 7.86 -0.71 -30.37
N GLU A 65 8.86 -1.55 -30.62
CA GLU A 65 9.87 -1.26 -31.63
C GLU A 65 9.22 -1.45 -33.01
N PRO A 66 9.11 -0.42 -33.86
CA PRO A 66 8.89 -0.63 -35.28
C PRO A 66 10.25 -0.73 -35.98
N SER A 67 10.46 -1.85 -36.67
CA SER A 67 11.58 -2.10 -37.60
C SER A 67 11.63 -1.13 -38.77
#